data_AF-X0A8L5-F1
#
_entry.id   AF-X0A8L5-F1
#
_cell.length_a   1.000
_cell.length_b   1.000
_cell.length_c   1.000
_cell.angle_alpha   90.00
_cell.angle_beta   90.00
_cell.angle_gamma   90.00
#
_symmetry.space_group_name_H-M   'P 1'
#
loop_
_entity.id
_entity.type
_entity.pdbx_description
1 polymer ?
#
loop_
_entity_poly.entity_id
_entity_poly.type
_entity_poly.pdbx_seq_one_letter_code
_entity_poly.pdbx_strand_id
1 'polypeptide(L)'
;MRYKNGEVSEAADWRWYRDASTLPASEGQLLRVDARGNCITDQYGQVYPAEEYKTFGVAACNPLLPIMVTEHDPLVTISNWELLRVFHPPSIPGLSQLSTITSTMGPGPGPLLHVAGRNPAWIPGLLPLTYKAPRRDAPHSAGLGGELPIVLGLMALNASPGSVMSNHSIDSVFLGHNRLWRHGAWTSPDAPRGHPPTASEDPKGFIVKVFFDPDNQYSTREDLHSFEWERAIVRD
;
A
#
# COMPACT_ATOMS: atom_id res chain seq x y z
N MET A 1 3.80 9.85 -6.46
CA MET A 1 5.04 9.81 -5.64
C MET A 1 5.99 8.80 -6.24
N ARG A 2 7.30 8.95 -6.07
CA ARG A 2 8.34 8.05 -6.60
C ARG A 2 9.15 7.49 -5.43
N TYR A 3 9.39 6.18 -5.42
CA TYR A 3 10.22 5.52 -4.40
C TYR A 3 11.59 5.16 -4.99
N LYS A 4 12.66 5.45 -4.25
CA LYS A 4 14.03 5.07 -4.61
C LYS A 4 14.86 4.86 -3.36
N ASN A 5 15.42 3.66 -3.18
CA ASN A 5 16.38 3.33 -2.12
C ASN A 5 15.94 3.72 -0.70
N GLY A 6 14.69 3.44 -0.34
CA GLY A 6 14.16 3.75 0.99
C GLY A 6 13.70 5.19 1.15
N GLU A 7 13.72 6.00 0.09
CA GLU A 7 13.24 7.37 0.10
C GLU A 7 12.07 7.54 -0.85
N VAL A 8 11.09 8.33 -0.43
CA VAL A 8 9.95 8.72 -1.26
C VAL A 8 10.10 10.20 -1.60
N SER A 9 10.03 10.51 -2.89
CA SER A 9 10.05 11.87 -3.40
C SER A 9 8.77 12.18 -4.16
N GLU A 10 8.53 13.47 -4.36
CA GLU A 10 7.52 13.90 -5.32
C GLU A 10 7.91 13.42 -6.74
N ALA A 11 6.90 13.08 -7.54
CA ALA A 11 7.04 12.70 -8.93
C ALA A 11 6.37 13.78 -9.78
N ALA A 12 6.95 14.99 -9.77
CA ALA A 12 6.35 16.18 -10.38
C ALA A 12 6.21 16.09 -11.91
N ASP A 13 6.98 15.18 -12.52
CA ASP A 13 6.94 14.81 -13.93
C ASP A 13 5.79 13.84 -14.28
N TRP A 14 4.94 13.48 -13.31
CA TRP A 14 3.82 12.57 -13.50
C TRP A 14 2.52 13.14 -12.95
N ARG A 15 1.43 12.95 -13.69
CA ARG A 15 0.09 13.38 -13.27
C ARG A 15 -0.92 12.25 -13.44
N TRP A 16 -1.71 12.04 -12.39
CA TRP A 16 -2.86 11.13 -12.44
C TRP A 16 -3.99 11.76 -13.24
N TYR A 17 -4.53 11.03 -14.20
CA TYR A 17 -5.71 11.40 -14.95
C TYR A 17 -6.78 10.31 -14.81
N ARG A 18 -7.98 10.70 -14.42
CA ARG A 18 -9.16 9.84 -14.38
C ARG A 18 -10.34 10.65 -14.87
N ASP A 19 -11.04 10.13 -15.88
CA ASP A 19 -12.34 10.65 -16.23
C ASP A 19 -13.34 10.18 -15.16
N ALA A 20 -13.85 11.15 -14.39
CA ALA A 20 -14.83 10.97 -13.34
C ALA A 20 -16.27 11.26 -13.82
N SER A 21 -16.45 11.59 -15.10
CA SER A 21 -17.77 11.90 -15.67
C SER A 21 -18.57 10.66 -16.08
N THR A 22 -17.96 9.48 -16.06
CA THR A 22 -18.59 8.19 -16.40
C THR A 22 -18.81 7.31 -15.17
N LEU A 23 -19.88 6.51 -15.19
CA LEU A 23 -20.15 5.44 -14.21
C LEU A 23 -20.31 4.11 -14.96
N PRO A 24 -19.45 3.09 -14.72
CA PRO A 24 -18.31 3.13 -13.80
C PRO A 24 -17.22 4.13 -14.24
N ALA A 25 -16.38 4.54 -13.28
CA ALA A 25 -15.27 5.44 -13.57
C ALA A 25 -14.27 4.75 -14.52
N SER A 26 -13.54 5.55 -15.30
CA SER A 26 -12.39 5.02 -16.07
C SER A 26 -11.29 4.50 -15.12
N GLU A 27 -10.53 3.49 -15.56
CA GLU A 27 -9.39 2.93 -14.80
C GLU A 27 -8.41 4.01 -14.31
N GLY A 28 -8.33 5.11 -15.07
CA GLY A 28 -7.39 6.19 -14.87
C GLY A 28 -5.98 5.77 -15.28
N GLN A 29 -5.14 6.76 -15.56
CA GLN A 29 -3.80 6.55 -16.09
C GLN A 29 -2.85 7.54 -15.46
N LEU A 30 -1.60 7.12 -15.26
CA LEU A 30 -0.52 7.98 -14.84
C LEU A 30 0.24 8.46 -16.08
N LEU A 31 0.16 9.75 -16.40
CA LEU A 31 0.72 10.34 -17.62
C LEU A 31 1.94 11.18 -17.29
N ARG A 32 2.96 11.11 -18.14
CA ARG A 32 4.16 11.94 -18.02
C ARG A 32 3.88 13.36 -18.50
N VAL A 33 4.34 14.35 -17.76
CA VAL A 33 4.13 15.77 -18.07
C VAL A 33 5.44 16.55 -18.17
N ASP A 34 5.44 17.61 -18.99
CA ASP A 34 6.55 18.56 -19.09
C ASP A 34 6.55 19.58 -17.93
N ALA A 35 7.55 20.46 -17.90
CA ALA A 35 7.67 21.50 -16.87
C ALA A 35 6.51 22.52 -16.86
N ARG A 36 5.68 22.55 -17.91
CA ARG A 36 4.48 23.40 -18.02
C ARG A 36 3.21 22.63 -17.66
N GLY A 37 3.31 21.33 -17.36
CA GLY A 37 2.20 20.45 -17.02
C GLY A 37 1.45 19.87 -18.22
N ASN A 38 2.00 19.99 -19.44
CA ASN A 38 1.42 19.37 -20.63
C ASN A 38 1.83 17.89 -20.71
N CYS A 39 0.93 17.03 -21.19
CA CYS A 39 1.28 15.63 -21.41
C CYS A 39 2.38 15.51 -22.48
N ILE A 40 3.40 14.72 -22.19
CA ILE A 40 4.46 14.40 -23.16
C ILE A 40 3.89 13.39 -24.15
N THR A 41 4.00 13.71 -25.45
CA THR A 41 3.56 12.85 -26.54
C THR A 41 4.72 12.37 -27.39
N ASP A 42 4.51 11.27 -28.10
CA ASP A 42 5.43 10.77 -29.11
C ASP A 42 5.38 11.56 -30.42
N GLN A 43 6.17 11.12 -31.40
CA GLN A 43 6.22 11.72 -32.74
C GLN A 43 4.88 11.67 -33.51
N TYR A 44 3.93 10.86 -33.07
CA TYR A 44 2.58 10.73 -33.62
C TYR A 44 1.51 11.43 -32.77
N GLY A 45 1.91 12.14 -31.70
CA GLY A 45 1.00 12.83 -30.79
C GLY A 45 0.31 11.91 -29.77
N GLN A 46 0.77 10.66 -29.61
CA GLN A 46 0.22 9.73 -28.63
C GLN A 46 0.86 9.94 -27.26
N VAL A 47 0.05 9.93 -26.20
CA VAL A 47 0.53 9.96 -24.82
C VAL A 47 1.02 8.58 -24.39
N TYR A 48 2.12 8.52 -23.64
CA TYR A 48 2.62 7.29 -23.03
C TYR A 48 2.17 7.22 -21.57
N PRO A 49 1.18 6.37 -21.22
CA PRO A 49 0.88 6.10 -19.82
C PRO A 49 1.99 5.25 -19.19
N ALA A 50 2.22 5.44 -17.90
CA ALA A 50 3.06 4.52 -17.13
C ALA A 50 2.41 3.13 -17.11
N GLU A 51 3.24 2.10 -17.25
CA GLU A 51 2.79 0.72 -17.13
C GLU A 51 2.50 0.38 -15.67
N GLU A 52 1.29 -0.10 -15.40
CA GLU A 52 0.86 -0.51 -14.07
C GLU A 52 1.49 -1.85 -13.69
N TYR A 53 2.09 -1.91 -12.50
CA TYR A 53 2.59 -3.15 -11.92
C TYR A 53 1.48 -3.89 -11.17
N LYS A 54 0.78 -3.19 -10.27
CA LYS A 54 -0.24 -3.79 -9.39
C LYS A 54 -1.17 -2.74 -8.77
N THR A 55 -2.43 -3.11 -8.55
CA THR A 55 -3.44 -2.29 -7.87
C THR A 55 -4.07 -3.04 -6.70
N PHE A 56 -4.35 -2.34 -5.60
CA PHE A 56 -5.27 -2.81 -4.56
C PHE A 56 -6.15 -1.68 -4.02
N GLY A 57 -7.41 -2.01 -3.73
CA GLY A 57 -8.21 -1.30 -2.74
C GLY A 57 -7.93 -1.82 -1.33
N VAL A 58 -7.74 -0.94 -0.37
CA VAL A 58 -7.54 -1.25 1.05
C VAL A 58 -8.51 -0.44 1.88
N ALA A 59 -9.31 -1.08 2.73
CA ALA A 59 -10.29 -0.42 3.58
C ALA A 59 -10.14 -0.82 5.04
N ALA A 60 -9.94 0.17 5.90
CA ALA A 60 -10.15 0.04 7.33
C ALA A 60 -11.65 0.14 7.61
N CYS A 61 -12.25 -0.98 7.97
CA CYS A 61 -13.60 -1.04 8.48
C CYS A 61 -13.63 -0.60 9.96
N ASN A 62 -14.80 -0.64 10.56
CA ASN A 62 -15.00 -0.23 11.96
C ASN A 62 -14.26 -1.14 12.97
N PRO A 63 -14.19 -0.79 14.27
CA PRO A 63 -13.40 -1.54 15.26
C PRO A 63 -13.79 -3.02 15.45
N LEU A 64 -14.97 -3.41 14.99
CA LEU A 64 -15.48 -4.79 15.08
C LEU A 64 -15.21 -5.58 13.80
N LEU A 65 -14.72 -4.92 12.75
CA LEU A 65 -14.48 -5.51 11.44
C LEU A 65 -12.99 -5.47 11.08
N PRO A 66 -12.48 -6.50 10.39
CA PRO A 66 -11.10 -6.57 9.94
C PRO A 66 -10.81 -5.59 8.80
N ILE A 67 -9.54 -5.50 8.40
CA ILE A 67 -9.16 -4.78 7.19
C ILE A 67 -9.61 -5.61 5.98
N MET A 68 -10.27 -4.94 5.04
CA MET A 68 -10.73 -5.53 3.78
C MET A 68 -9.81 -5.07 2.64
N VAL A 69 -9.55 -5.97 1.70
CA VAL A 69 -8.73 -5.70 0.50
C VAL A 69 -9.40 -6.20 -0.76
N THR A 70 -9.04 -5.63 -1.90
CA THR A 70 -9.48 -6.12 -3.21
C THR A 70 -8.43 -5.83 -4.29
N GLU A 71 -8.19 -6.75 -5.21
CA GLU A 71 -7.11 -6.69 -6.22
C GLU A 71 -7.42 -5.75 -7.41
N HIS A 72 -8.57 -5.07 -7.37
CA HIS A 72 -9.06 -4.22 -8.44
C HIS A 72 -9.43 -2.84 -7.92
N ASP A 73 -9.64 -1.91 -8.84
CA ASP A 73 -10.18 -0.60 -8.50
C ASP A 73 -11.71 -0.72 -8.30
N PRO A 74 -12.22 -0.60 -7.05
CA PRO A 74 -13.63 -0.78 -6.76
C PRO A 74 -14.52 0.34 -7.33
N LEU A 75 -13.94 1.42 -7.88
CA LEU A 75 -14.68 2.50 -8.55
C LEU A 75 -14.92 2.21 -10.04
N VAL A 76 -14.21 1.22 -10.60
CA VAL A 76 -14.25 0.86 -12.02
C VAL A 76 -15.03 -0.43 -12.23
N THR A 77 -14.79 -1.44 -11.39
CA THR A 77 -15.44 -2.73 -11.51
C THR A 77 -16.01 -3.17 -10.17
N ILE A 78 -17.11 -3.91 -10.22
CA ILE A 78 -17.64 -4.58 -9.02
C ILE A 78 -16.56 -5.55 -8.56
N SER A 79 -15.97 -5.23 -7.42
CA SER A 79 -14.80 -5.91 -6.90
C SER A 79 -15.18 -6.75 -5.68
N ASN A 80 -14.69 -8.00 -5.64
CA ASN A 80 -14.86 -8.84 -4.47
C ASN A 80 -13.88 -8.38 -3.40
N TRP A 81 -14.42 -7.97 -2.25
CA TRP A 81 -13.62 -7.64 -1.09
C TRP A 81 -13.37 -8.89 -0.28
N GLU A 82 -12.13 -9.08 0.15
CA GLU A 82 -11.73 -10.19 1.02
C GLU A 82 -11.02 -9.69 2.28
N LEU A 83 -10.90 -10.58 3.25
CA LEU A 83 -10.17 -10.31 4.49
C LEU A 83 -8.68 -10.19 4.19
N LEU A 84 -8.03 -9.15 4.72
CA LEU A 84 -6.58 -9.08 4.74
C LEU A 84 -6.00 -10.30 5.48
N ARG A 85 -5.08 -11.00 4.82
CA ARG A 85 -4.38 -12.15 5.39
C ARG A 85 -2.88 -11.86 5.52
N VAL A 86 -2.23 -12.73 6.29
CA VAL A 86 -0.81 -12.65 6.59
C VAL A 86 -0.18 -14.02 6.38
N PHE A 87 0.69 -14.13 5.40
CA PHE A 87 1.53 -15.30 5.15
C PHE A 87 2.83 -15.22 5.97
N HIS A 88 3.26 -16.37 6.51
CA HIS A 88 4.48 -16.50 7.31
C HIS A 88 5.47 -17.34 6.49
N PRO A 89 6.41 -16.72 5.75
CA PRO A 89 7.36 -17.46 4.94
C PRO A 89 8.25 -18.35 5.84
N PRO A 90 8.29 -19.67 5.62
CA PRO A 90 9.10 -20.58 6.44
C PRO A 90 10.59 -20.28 6.41
N SER A 91 11.08 -19.66 5.32
CA SER A 91 12.48 -19.28 5.12
C SER A 91 12.93 -18.08 5.96
N ILE A 92 11.99 -17.25 6.45
CA ILE A 92 12.31 -16.02 7.19
C ILE A 92 11.43 -15.94 8.45
N PRO A 93 11.83 -16.61 9.55
CA PRO A 93 11.07 -16.56 10.81
C PRO A 93 10.84 -15.13 11.29
N GLY A 94 9.59 -14.83 11.67
CA GLY A 94 9.21 -13.51 12.18
C GLY A 94 8.81 -12.48 11.11
N LEU A 95 9.06 -12.75 9.83
CA LEU A 95 8.57 -11.91 8.73
C LEU A 95 7.07 -12.15 8.54
N SER A 96 6.31 -11.08 8.38
CA SER A 96 4.89 -11.12 8.07
C SER A 96 4.65 -10.59 6.67
N GLN A 97 4.03 -11.36 5.79
CA GLN A 97 3.75 -10.94 4.42
C GLN A 97 2.25 -10.73 4.24
N LEU A 98 1.83 -9.50 3.97
CA LEU A 98 0.44 -9.19 3.66
C LEU A 98 0.05 -9.82 2.35
N SER A 99 -1.06 -10.55 2.33
CA SER A 99 -1.46 -11.35 1.18
C SER A 99 -2.97 -11.48 1.07
N THR A 100 -3.41 -11.83 -0.13
CA THR A 100 -4.71 -12.40 -0.44
C THR A 100 -4.59 -13.92 -0.56
N ILE A 101 -5.70 -14.61 -0.88
CA ILE A 101 -5.63 -16.03 -1.25
C ILE A 101 -5.00 -16.26 -2.63
N THR A 102 -4.98 -15.24 -3.47
CA THR A 102 -4.49 -15.24 -4.86
C THR A 102 -3.07 -14.69 -5.02
N SER A 103 -2.51 -14.08 -3.96
CA SER A 103 -1.12 -13.64 -3.92
C SER A 103 -0.13 -14.75 -4.31
N THR A 104 0.97 -14.37 -4.95
CA THR A 104 2.06 -15.25 -5.38
C THR A 104 2.98 -15.65 -4.22
N MET A 105 2.39 -16.10 -3.12
CA MET A 105 3.09 -16.53 -1.92
C MET A 105 4.04 -17.70 -2.25
N GLY A 106 5.20 -17.72 -1.57
CA GLY A 106 6.12 -18.84 -1.63
C GLY A 106 5.55 -20.13 -1.01
N PRO A 107 6.29 -21.25 -1.08
CA PRO A 107 5.86 -22.50 -0.45
C PRO A 107 5.74 -22.33 1.06
N GLY A 108 4.63 -22.79 1.64
CA GLY A 108 4.41 -22.68 3.08
C GLY A 108 2.98 -23.02 3.52
N PRO A 109 2.68 -22.84 4.81
CA PRO A 109 1.31 -22.95 5.30
C PRO A 109 0.41 -21.88 4.66
N GLY A 110 -0.89 -22.14 4.60
CA GLY A 110 -1.85 -21.14 4.12
C GLY A 110 -1.83 -19.85 4.95
N PRO A 111 -2.24 -18.71 4.37
CA PRO A 111 -2.18 -17.42 5.04
C PRO A 111 -3.18 -17.33 6.20
N LEU A 112 -2.75 -16.65 7.27
CA LEU A 112 -3.42 -16.53 8.57
C LEU A 112 -4.00 -15.12 8.78
N LEU A 113 -4.65 -14.89 9.92
CA LEU A 113 -5.18 -13.56 10.31
C LEU A 113 -4.28 -12.83 11.33
N HIS A 114 -3.11 -13.37 11.65
CA HIS A 114 -2.19 -12.77 12.61
C HIS A 114 -0.76 -12.76 12.07
N VAL A 115 0.06 -11.88 12.63
CA VAL A 115 1.46 -11.67 12.24
C VAL A 115 2.39 -12.72 12.85
N ALA A 116 3.52 -13.00 12.20
CA ALA A 116 4.44 -14.07 12.59
C ALA A 116 5.23 -13.75 13.86
N GLY A 117 5.55 -12.46 14.07
CA GLY A 117 6.49 -12.00 15.09
C GLY A 117 5.85 -11.42 16.34
N ARG A 118 6.52 -11.57 17.48
CA ARG A 118 6.21 -10.86 18.73
C ARG A 118 6.80 -9.45 18.72
N ASN A 119 6.09 -8.54 19.39
CA ASN A 119 6.46 -7.13 19.61
C ASN A 119 6.83 -6.31 18.35
N PRO A 120 6.08 -6.42 17.23
CA PRO A 120 6.34 -5.56 16.07
C PRO A 120 6.15 -4.08 16.42
N ALA A 121 7.15 -3.24 16.13
CA ALA A 121 7.14 -1.79 16.34
C ALA A 121 6.10 -1.08 15.45
N TRP A 122 5.74 -1.68 14.33
CA TRP A 122 4.75 -1.19 13.38
C TRP A 122 3.30 -1.57 13.73
N ILE A 123 3.06 -2.26 14.85
CA ILE A 123 1.72 -2.43 15.45
C ILE A 123 1.63 -1.58 16.71
N PRO A 124 0.54 -0.80 16.91
CA PRO A 124 -0.68 -0.75 16.11
C PRO A 124 -0.63 0.18 14.88
N GLY A 125 0.53 0.76 14.57
CA GLY A 125 0.71 1.80 13.55
C GLY A 125 0.25 1.47 12.13
N LEU A 126 0.28 0.20 11.73
CA LEU A 126 -0.14 -0.27 10.40
C LEU A 126 -1.24 -1.34 10.44
N LEU A 127 -1.30 -2.13 11.51
CA LEU A 127 -2.35 -3.13 11.73
C LEU A 127 -2.94 -3.00 13.12
N PRO A 128 -4.25 -3.26 13.30
CA PRO A 128 -4.87 -3.34 14.61
C PRO A 128 -4.25 -4.43 15.50
N LEU A 129 -4.37 -4.26 16.81
CA LEU A 129 -3.89 -5.23 17.80
C LEU A 129 -4.51 -6.63 17.65
N THR A 130 -5.65 -6.75 16.97
CA THR A 130 -6.29 -8.05 16.65
C THR A 130 -5.46 -8.93 15.72
N TYR A 131 -4.53 -8.34 14.94
CA TYR A 131 -3.59 -9.07 14.10
C TYR A 131 -2.33 -9.53 14.85
N LYS A 132 -2.16 -9.17 16.13
CA LYS A 132 -0.97 -9.55 16.90
C LYS A 132 -0.83 -11.07 17.01
N ALA A 133 0.41 -11.56 16.95
CA ALA A 133 0.72 -12.97 17.19
C ALA A 133 0.09 -13.46 18.53
N PRO A 134 -0.72 -14.53 18.52
CA PRO A 134 -1.41 -14.98 19.73
C PRO A 134 -0.47 -15.73 20.69
N ARG A 135 0.63 -16.28 20.19
CA ARG A 135 1.53 -17.13 20.97
C ARG A 135 2.72 -16.35 21.55
N ARG A 136 3.10 -16.67 22.78
CA ARG A 136 4.22 -16.04 23.49
C ARG A 136 5.60 -16.51 23.00
N ASP A 137 5.65 -17.69 22.40
CA ASP A 137 6.84 -18.33 21.82
C ASP A 137 7.06 -17.94 20.34
N ALA A 138 6.26 -17.02 19.80
CA ALA A 138 6.50 -16.46 18.48
C ALA A 138 7.91 -15.85 18.37
N PRO A 139 8.59 -15.98 17.21
CA PRO A 139 9.88 -15.33 16.97
C PRO A 139 9.76 -13.81 17.11
N HIS A 140 10.88 -13.10 17.26
CA HIS A 140 10.87 -11.64 17.15
C HIS A 140 10.36 -11.22 15.76
N SER A 141 9.67 -10.08 15.68
CA SER A 141 9.27 -9.57 14.37
C SER A 141 10.52 -9.28 13.52
N ALA A 142 10.49 -9.72 12.28
CA ALA A 142 11.49 -9.40 11.26
C ALA A 142 10.97 -8.34 10.28
N GLY A 143 9.84 -7.70 10.62
CA GLY A 143 9.18 -6.70 9.79
C GLY A 143 7.95 -7.21 9.03
N LEU A 144 7.49 -6.37 8.11
CA LEU A 144 6.30 -6.52 7.28
C LEU A 144 6.68 -6.40 5.80
N GLY A 145 6.24 -7.35 4.99
CA GLY A 145 6.34 -7.36 3.52
C GLY A 145 5.03 -7.82 2.89
N GLY A 146 5.10 -8.45 1.72
CA GLY A 146 3.96 -8.91 0.93
C GLY A 146 3.50 -7.89 -0.11
N GLU A 147 2.25 -7.98 -0.52
CA GLU A 147 1.63 -7.13 -1.54
C GLU A 147 1.91 -5.63 -1.30
N LEU A 148 2.74 -5.02 -2.13
CA LEU A 148 3.21 -3.65 -1.94
C LEU A 148 2.04 -2.65 -1.91
N PRO A 149 1.04 -2.73 -2.82
CA PRO A 149 -0.12 -1.85 -2.76
C PRO A 149 -0.89 -1.93 -1.43
N ILE A 150 -0.98 -3.12 -0.83
CA ILE A 150 -1.64 -3.30 0.47
C ILE A 150 -0.84 -2.59 1.57
N VAL A 151 0.47 -2.83 1.65
CA VAL A 151 1.34 -2.19 2.66
C VAL A 151 1.25 -0.67 2.59
N LEU A 152 1.31 -0.11 1.38
CA LEU A 152 1.16 1.34 1.15
C LEU A 152 -0.24 1.85 1.53
N GLY A 153 -1.29 1.07 1.27
CA GLY A 153 -2.66 1.42 1.65
C GLY A 153 -2.84 1.50 3.17
N LEU A 154 -2.20 0.59 3.92
CA LEU A 154 -2.19 0.65 5.38
C LEU A 154 -1.45 1.87 5.91
N MET A 155 -0.31 2.23 5.31
CA MET A 155 0.40 3.46 5.65
C MET A 155 -0.50 4.69 5.41
N ALA A 156 -1.21 4.73 4.28
CA ALA A 156 -2.10 5.82 3.91
C ALA A 156 -3.25 6.05 4.91
N LEU A 157 -3.67 5.04 5.67
CA LEU A 157 -4.65 5.20 6.77
C LEU A 157 -4.19 6.17 7.86
N ASN A 158 -2.90 6.45 7.98
CA ASN A 158 -2.38 7.44 8.93
C ASN A 158 -2.57 8.90 8.46
N ALA A 159 -2.98 9.11 7.20
CA ALA A 159 -3.26 10.45 6.69
C ALA A 159 -4.34 11.15 7.51
N SER A 160 -4.05 12.41 7.89
CA SER A 160 -4.97 13.22 8.68
C SER A 160 -6.32 13.37 7.96
N PRO A 161 -7.46 13.28 8.66
CA PRO A 161 -8.75 13.64 8.09
C PRO A 161 -8.72 15.13 7.73
N GLY A 162 -8.48 15.46 6.47
CA GLY A 162 -8.61 16.84 5.99
C GLY A 162 -10.10 17.22 5.97
N SER A 163 -10.43 18.48 6.27
CA SER A 163 -11.82 18.99 6.18
C SER A 163 -12.34 19.06 4.74
N VAL A 164 -11.46 18.79 3.77
CA VAL A 164 -11.72 18.66 2.34
C VAL A 164 -10.76 17.58 1.86
N MET A 165 -11.18 16.71 0.95
CA MET A 165 -10.35 15.70 0.27
C MET A 165 -9.21 16.33 -0.55
N SER A 166 -8.27 16.99 0.12
CA SER A 166 -7.06 17.50 -0.48
C SER A 166 -6.00 16.41 -0.44
N ASN A 167 -5.36 16.19 -1.59
CA ASN A 167 -4.28 15.23 -1.77
C ASN A 167 -3.10 15.46 -0.78
N HIS A 168 -3.02 16.66 -0.19
CA HIS A 168 -2.00 17.06 0.78
C HIS A 168 -2.01 16.27 2.09
N SER A 169 -3.11 15.60 2.43
CA SER A 169 -3.15 14.78 3.66
C SER A 169 -2.22 13.56 3.58
N ILE A 170 -2.06 12.98 2.39
CA ILE A 170 -1.19 11.82 2.15
C ILE A 170 0.28 12.21 2.12
N ASP A 171 0.59 13.44 1.72
CA ASP A 171 1.97 13.96 1.71
C ASP A 171 2.58 13.88 3.10
N SER A 172 1.82 14.11 4.17
CA SER A 172 2.34 13.98 5.55
C SER A 172 2.80 12.57 5.93
N VAL A 173 2.31 11.53 5.24
CA VAL A 173 2.69 10.14 5.49
C VAL A 173 4.00 9.80 4.78
N PHE A 174 4.15 10.24 3.53
CA PHE A 174 5.21 9.78 2.63
C PHE A 174 6.25 10.84 2.26
N LEU A 175 5.89 12.13 2.27
CA LEU A 175 6.72 13.25 1.83
C LEU A 175 7.11 14.18 2.98
N GLY A 176 8.11 15.01 2.73
CA GLY A 176 8.58 16.02 3.69
C GLY A 176 9.43 15.46 4.84
N HIS A 177 9.86 16.36 5.74
CA HIS A 177 10.81 16.03 6.80
C HIS A 177 10.25 15.12 7.90
N ASN A 178 8.94 15.18 8.15
CA ASN A 178 8.27 14.44 9.23
C ASN A 178 7.47 13.22 8.71
N ARG A 179 7.83 12.68 7.54
CA ARG A 179 7.20 11.48 6.98
C ARG A 179 7.33 10.28 7.93
N LEU A 180 6.31 9.44 7.95
CA LEU A 180 6.20 8.29 8.87
C LEU A 180 6.96 7.05 8.37
N TRP A 181 7.23 6.97 7.07
CA TRP A 181 7.99 5.89 6.48
C TRP A 181 9.28 6.41 5.84
N ARG A 182 10.43 5.93 6.32
CA ARG A 182 11.75 6.34 5.84
C ARG A 182 12.79 5.25 6.01
N HIS A 183 13.61 5.02 4.99
CA HIS A 183 14.66 3.98 4.97
C HIS A 183 14.15 2.59 5.34
N GLY A 184 12.88 2.31 5.00
CA GLY A 184 12.20 1.06 5.35
C GLY A 184 11.72 0.98 6.80
N ALA A 185 11.89 1.99 7.64
CA ALA A 185 11.36 2.01 9.01
C ALA A 185 10.04 2.77 9.09
N TRP A 186 9.11 2.29 9.92
CA TRP A 186 7.86 2.97 10.25
C TRP A 186 7.97 3.61 11.64
N THR A 187 7.59 4.88 11.76
CA THR A 187 7.84 5.65 12.99
C THR A 187 6.59 6.02 13.79
N SER A 188 5.38 5.71 13.30
CA SER A 188 4.14 6.02 14.02
C SER A 188 3.75 4.85 14.95
N PRO A 189 3.75 5.04 16.28
CA PRO A 189 3.30 4.02 17.22
C PRO A 189 1.77 4.01 17.39
N ASP A 190 1.08 5.07 16.95
CA ASP A 190 -0.34 5.25 17.19
C ASP A 190 -1.19 4.50 16.17
N ALA A 191 -2.36 4.03 16.59
CA ALA A 191 -3.34 3.44 15.67
C ALA A 191 -3.69 4.45 14.54
N PRO A 192 -3.79 4.01 13.28
CA PRO A 192 -4.07 4.90 12.17
C PRO A 192 -5.37 5.68 12.38
N ARG A 193 -5.31 7.00 12.13
CA ARG A 193 -6.48 7.89 12.19
C ARG A 193 -7.59 7.52 11.19
N GLY A 194 -7.26 6.69 10.20
CA GLY A 194 -8.18 6.16 9.23
C GLY A 194 -9.00 4.97 9.72
N HIS A 195 -8.68 4.38 10.88
CA HIS A 195 -9.59 3.44 11.51
C HIS A 195 -10.78 4.20 12.11
N PRO A 196 -12.02 3.89 11.68
CA PRO A 196 -13.20 4.41 12.33
C PRO A 196 -13.17 4.06 13.84
N PRO A 197 -13.36 5.04 14.74
CA PRO A 197 -13.34 4.80 16.19
C PRO A 197 -14.62 4.11 16.68
N THR A 198 -15.70 4.11 15.89
CA THR A 198 -16.99 3.51 16.28
C THR A 198 -17.57 2.61 15.19
N ALA A 199 -18.47 1.70 15.59
CA ALA A 199 -19.15 0.76 14.68
C ALA A 199 -20.09 1.44 13.66
N SER A 200 -20.47 2.70 13.92
CA SER A 200 -21.45 3.45 13.15
C SER A 200 -20.84 4.34 12.07
N GLU A 201 -19.52 4.48 12.05
CA GLU A 201 -18.81 5.28 11.06
C GLU A 201 -18.46 4.48 9.80
N ASP A 202 -18.47 5.16 8.67
CA ASP A 202 -18.17 4.56 7.37
C ASP A 202 -16.72 4.09 7.30
N PRO A 203 -16.43 2.98 6.59
CA PRO A 203 -15.06 2.55 6.33
C PRO A 203 -14.25 3.63 5.61
N LYS A 204 -12.98 3.78 5.98
CA LYS A 204 -12.04 4.60 5.22
C LYS A 204 -11.20 3.70 4.33
N GLY A 205 -11.14 4.02 3.05
CA GLY A 205 -10.38 3.24 2.08
C GLY A 205 -9.46 4.07 1.20
N PHE A 206 -8.44 3.41 0.69
CA PHE A 206 -7.50 3.94 -0.29
C PHE A 206 -7.40 2.96 -1.46
N ILE A 207 -7.30 3.52 -2.66
CA ILE A 207 -6.91 2.76 -3.85
C ILE A 207 -5.44 3.08 -4.09
N VAL A 208 -4.63 2.04 -4.12
CA VAL A 208 -3.20 2.15 -4.34
C VAL A 208 -2.89 1.49 -5.68
N LYS A 209 -2.28 2.27 -6.56
CA LYS A 209 -1.78 1.82 -7.86
C LYS A 209 -0.27 2.00 -7.88
N VAL A 210 0.45 0.93 -8.14
CA VAL A 210 1.92 0.92 -8.27
C VAL A 210 2.25 0.80 -9.75
N PHE A 211 3.11 1.69 -10.24
CA PHE A 211 3.54 1.75 -11.63
C PHE A 211 5.04 1.50 -11.72
N PHE A 212 5.49 0.98 -12.85
CA PHE A 212 6.91 0.97 -13.18
C PHE A 212 7.41 2.39 -13.43
N ASP A 213 8.60 2.72 -12.94
CA ASP A 213 9.30 3.97 -13.23
C ASP A 213 10.26 3.77 -14.41
N PRO A 214 9.94 4.29 -15.61
CA PRO A 214 10.78 4.10 -16.80
C PRO A 214 12.15 4.77 -16.68
N ASP A 215 12.31 5.73 -15.76
CA ASP A 215 13.59 6.39 -15.50
C ASP A 215 14.47 5.61 -14.50
N ASN A 216 13.99 4.46 -13.99
CA ASN A 216 14.70 3.61 -13.04
C ASN A 216 14.89 2.19 -13.62
N GLN A 217 16.13 1.85 -13.97
CA GLN A 217 16.48 0.52 -14.50
C GLN A 217 16.18 -0.64 -13.54
N TYR A 218 16.00 -0.38 -12.25
CA TYR A 218 15.63 -1.39 -11.23
C TYR A 218 14.13 -1.41 -10.94
N SER A 219 13.33 -0.69 -11.73
CA SER A 219 11.87 -0.75 -11.66
C SER A 219 11.35 -1.87 -12.55
N THR A 220 11.90 -3.08 -12.39
CA THR A 220 11.47 -4.27 -13.14
C THR A 220 10.41 -5.05 -12.36
N ARG A 221 9.71 -5.97 -13.04
CA ARG A 221 8.74 -6.86 -12.41
C ARG A 221 9.40 -7.74 -11.35
N GLU A 222 10.59 -8.23 -11.66
CA GLU A 222 11.40 -9.10 -10.81
C GLU A 222 11.89 -8.35 -9.56
N ASP A 223 12.38 -7.12 -9.73
CA ASP A 223 12.86 -6.30 -8.61
C ASP A 223 11.71 -5.92 -7.65
N LEU A 224 10.55 -5.56 -8.19
CA LEU A 224 9.36 -5.27 -7.38
C LEU A 224 8.83 -6.54 -6.70
N HIS A 225 8.82 -7.68 -7.39
CA HIS A 225 8.42 -8.94 -6.78
C HIS A 225 9.38 -9.35 -5.65
N SER A 226 10.69 -9.21 -5.83
CA SER A 226 11.68 -9.44 -4.77
C SER A 226 11.49 -8.45 -3.61
N PHE A 227 11.16 -7.19 -3.90
CA PHE A 227 10.84 -6.18 -2.88
C PHE A 227 9.62 -6.56 -2.03
N GLU A 228 8.59 -7.12 -2.63
CA GLU A 228 7.39 -7.61 -1.92
C GLU A 228 7.67 -8.88 -1.11
N TRP A 229 8.31 -9.88 -1.71
CA TRP A 229 8.24 -11.26 -1.23
C TRP A 229 9.53 -11.82 -0.63
N GLU A 230 10.67 -11.13 -0.74
CA GLU A 230 11.96 -11.64 -0.26
C GLU A 230 12.51 -10.85 0.94
N ARG A 231 11.89 -9.73 1.29
CA ARG A 231 12.35 -8.84 2.37
C ARG A 231 11.19 -8.08 3.02
N ALA A 232 11.49 -7.46 4.15
CA ALA A 232 10.59 -6.52 4.78
C ALA A 232 10.58 -5.17 4.04
N ILE A 233 9.39 -4.73 3.65
CA ILE A 233 9.10 -3.36 3.18
C ILE A 233 9.16 -2.40 4.38
N VAL A 234 8.63 -2.85 5.53
CA VAL A 234 8.72 -2.16 6.82
C VAL A 234 9.53 -3.02 7.78
N ARG A 235 10.71 -2.52 8.15
CA ARG A 235 11.63 -3.13 9.11
C ARG A 235 11.15 -2.85 10.54
N ASP A 236 11.46 -3.80 11.42
CA ASP A 236 11.29 -3.66 12.86
C ASP A 236 12.46 -2.89 13.50
#